data_AF-A0A2H9ZTY9-F1
#
_entry.id   AF-A0A2H9ZTY9-F1
#
_cell.length_a   1.000
_cell.length_b   1.000
_cell.length_c   1.000
_cell.angle_alpha   90.00
_cell.angle_beta   90.00
_cell.angle_gamma   90.00
#
_symmetry.space_group_name_H-M   'P 1'
#
loop_
_entity.id
_entity.type
_entity.pdbx_description
1 polymer ?
#
loop_
_entity_poly.entity_id
_entity_poly.type
_entity_poly.pdbx_seq_one_letter_code
_entity_poly.pdbx_strand_id
1 'polypeptide(L)'
;MAKPFKYTAVGKFGLFRPSMVEIQNFFNSLKLYGEAKIDLYDQKHILVHFSDERDLTRVKLRGSYFVKKNPVRIWKWEVGFRPDHESSLAPVWIALPGLPIEFWGS
;
A
#
# COMPACT_ATOMS: atom_id res chain seq x y z
N MET A 1 10.90 -0.59 22.22
CA MET A 1 10.59 0.57 21.36
C MET A 1 10.15 0.06 20.00
N ALA A 2 8.84 -0.01 19.73
CA ALA A 2 8.33 -0.54 18.47
C ALA A 2 8.54 0.52 17.37
N LYS A 3 9.43 0.25 16.40
CA LYS A 3 9.59 1.10 15.22
C LYS A 3 8.25 1.10 14.48
N PRO A 4 7.59 2.26 14.32
CA PRO A 4 6.21 2.29 13.80
C PRO A 4 6.25 1.95 12.32
N PHE A 5 5.80 0.74 11.95
CA PHE A 5 5.30 0.29 10.65
C PHE A 5 5.87 0.91 9.34
N LYS A 6 7.12 1.41 9.34
CA LYS A 6 7.62 2.38 8.35
C LYS A 6 7.63 1.82 6.92
N TYR A 7 7.84 0.51 6.81
CA TYR A 7 7.88 -0.23 5.55
C TYR A 7 6.80 -1.30 5.48
N THR A 8 5.61 -0.97 5.99
CA THR A 8 4.46 -1.90 6.00
C THR A 8 3.51 -1.59 4.85
N ALA A 9 2.93 -2.63 4.28
CA ALA A 9 1.87 -2.55 3.30
C ALA A 9 0.67 -3.40 3.74
N VAL A 10 -0.51 -3.03 3.27
CA VAL A 10 -1.73 -3.84 3.38
C VAL A 10 -2.09 -4.39 2.02
N GLY A 11 -2.32 -5.70 1.96
CA GLY A 11 -2.89 -6.39 0.80
C GLY A 11 -4.37 -6.69 1.03
N LYS A 12 -5.26 -6.34 0.10
CA LYS A 12 -6.68 -6.73 0.09
C LYS A 12 -6.93 -7.73 -1.02
N PHE A 13 -7.53 -8.86 -0.67
CA PHE A 13 -8.00 -9.86 -1.63
C PHE A 13 -9.44 -9.54 -2.07
N GLY A 14 -9.68 -9.59 -3.38
CA GLY A 14 -11.00 -9.26 -3.94
C GLY A 14 -12.09 -10.29 -3.62
N LEU A 15 -11.74 -11.58 -3.61
CA LEU A 15 -12.69 -12.69 -3.45
C LEU A 15 -12.42 -13.48 -2.18
N PHE A 16 -11.38 -14.31 -2.24
CA PHE A 16 -10.94 -15.17 -1.15
C PHE A 16 -9.44 -14.99 -0.92
N ARG A 17 -9.04 -15.07 0.35
CA ARG A 17 -7.62 -15.03 0.75
C ARG A 17 -7.05 -16.45 0.63
N PRO A 18 -6.04 -16.67 -0.23
CA PRO A 18 -5.31 -17.94 -0.28
C PRO A 18 -4.66 -18.29 1.07
N SER A 19 -4.17 -19.52 1.21
CA SER A 19 -3.48 -19.91 2.44
C SER A 19 -2.22 -19.07 2.68
N MET A 20 -1.82 -18.88 3.93
CA MET A 20 -0.62 -18.09 4.27
C MET A 20 0.64 -18.64 3.61
N VAL A 21 0.74 -19.96 3.45
CA VAL A 21 1.84 -20.63 2.75
C VAL A 21 1.88 -20.21 1.27
N GLU A 22 0.74 -20.14 0.61
CA GLU A 22 0.68 -19.70 -0.80
C GLU A 22 1.04 -18.22 -0.95
N ILE A 23 0.62 -17.39 0.00
CA ILE A 23 0.97 -15.96 0.03
C ILE A 23 2.47 -15.80 0.25
N GLN A 24 3.06 -16.51 1.20
CA GLN A 24 4.52 -16.52 1.43
C GLN A 24 5.28 -16.99 0.20
N ASN A 25 4.87 -18.09 -0.42
CA ASN A 25 5.49 -18.58 -1.65
C ASN A 25 5.42 -17.56 -2.79
N PHE A 26 4.30 -16.84 -2.89
CA PHE A 26 4.15 -15.76 -3.87
C PHE A 26 5.12 -14.61 -3.61
N PHE A 27 5.22 -14.12 -2.36
CA PHE A 27 6.17 -13.05 -2.03
C PHE A 27 7.64 -13.50 -2.16
N ASN A 28 7.94 -14.76 -1.88
CA ASN A 28 9.25 -15.36 -2.15
C ASN A 28 9.54 -15.42 -3.66
N SER A 29 8.53 -15.71 -4.49
CA SER A 29 8.68 -15.70 -5.96
C SER A 29 8.97 -14.32 -6.54
N LEU A 30 8.60 -13.24 -5.82
CA LEU A 30 8.88 -11.87 -6.25
C LEU A 30 10.37 -11.54 -6.20
N LYS A 31 11.23 -12.34 -5.55
CA LYS A 31 12.67 -12.04 -5.39
C LYS A 31 12.88 -10.59 -4.92
N LEU A 32 12.30 -10.31 -3.75
CA LEU A 32 12.47 -9.03 -3.06
C LEU A 32 13.93 -8.88 -2.60
N TYR A 33 14.39 -7.64 -2.42
CA TYR A 33 15.76 -7.37 -1.98
C TYR A 33 15.96 -7.71 -0.50
N GLY A 34 14.94 -7.46 0.32
CA GLY A 34 14.91 -7.79 1.73
C GLY A 34 13.90 -8.89 2.07
N GLU A 35 13.92 -9.30 3.34
CA GLU A 35 12.91 -10.21 3.87
C GLU A 35 11.56 -9.49 3.98
N ALA A 36 10.49 -10.19 3.57
CA ALA A 36 9.12 -9.73 3.69
C ALA A 36 8.36 -10.63 4.65
N LYS A 37 8.02 -10.10 5.83
CA LYS A 37 7.21 -10.80 6.82
C LYS A 37 5.74 -10.54 6.54
N ILE A 38 4.97 -11.60 6.33
CA ILE A 38 3.53 -11.50 6.09
C ILE A 38 2.78 -11.86 7.37
N ASP A 39 1.96 -10.94 7.84
CA ASP A 39 1.11 -11.09 9.01
C ASP A 39 -0.38 -10.98 8.60
N LEU A 40 -1.24 -11.58 9.41
CA LEU A 40 -2.69 -11.55 9.20
C LEU A 40 -3.30 -10.31 9.83
N TYR A 41 -4.08 -9.57 9.05
CA TYR A 41 -4.89 -8.46 9.57
C TYR A 41 -6.34 -8.87 9.73
N ASP A 42 -6.92 -9.49 8.71
CA ASP A 42 -8.33 -9.86 8.67
C ASP A 42 -8.58 -11.03 7.68
N GLN A 43 -9.82 -11.48 7.53
CA GLN A 43 -10.22 -12.53 6.59
C GLN A 43 -9.85 -12.19 5.14
N LYS A 44 -9.95 -10.92 4.74
CA LYS A 44 -9.63 -10.45 3.37
C LYS A 44 -8.39 -9.59 3.27
N HIS A 45 -7.77 -9.25 4.41
CA HIS A 45 -6.64 -8.32 4.48
C HIS A 45 -5.40 -8.98 5.08
N ILE A 46 -4.25 -8.69 4.49
CA ILE A 46 -2.94 -9.11 4.98
C ILE A 46 -2.07 -7.88 5.23
N LEU A 47 -1.16 -8.01 6.18
CA LEU A 47 -0.07 -7.06 6.40
C LEU A 47 1.22 -7.66 5.84
N VAL A 48 2.00 -6.83 5.18
CA VAL A 48 3.31 -7.20 4.65
C VAL A 48 4.32 -6.20 5.18
N HIS A 49 5.23 -6.66 6.02
CA HIS A 49 6.34 -5.88 6.54
C HIS A 49 7.56 -6.14 5.67
N PHE A 50 8.00 -5.12 4.94
CA PHE A 50 9.23 -5.18 4.18
C PHE A 50 10.41 -4.72 5.04
N SER A 51 11.57 -5.33 4.82
CA SER A 51 12.82 -4.87 5.42
C SER A 51 13.41 -3.65 4.70
N ASP A 52 13.02 -3.44 3.43
CA ASP A 52 13.58 -2.42 2.54
C ASP A 52 12.46 -1.57 1.90
N GLU A 53 12.70 -0.26 1.77
CA GLU A 53 11.76 0.69 1.15
C GLU A 53 11.64 0.48 -0.38
N ARG A 54 12.70 -0.03 -1.03
CA ARG A 54 12.68 -0.30 -2.47
C ARG A 54 11.66 -1.37 -2.82
N ASP A 55 11.54 -2.38 -1.97
CA ASP A 55 10.55 -3.45 -2.11
C ASP A 55 9.13 -2.90 -1.93
N LEU A 56 8.91 -2.07 -0.92
CA LEU A 56 7.64 -1.38 -0.72
C LEU A 56 7.27 -0.53 -1.95
N THR A 57 8.22 0.24 -2.48
CA THR A 57 8.02 1.11 -3.64
C THR A 57 7.70 0.30 -4.89
N ARG A 58 8.43 -0.80 -5.12
CA ARG A 58 8.21 -1.71 -6.25
C ARG A 58 6.81 -2.34 -6.19
N VAL A 59 6.41 -2.76 -4.99
CA VAL A 59 5.09 -3.36 -4.75
C VAL A 59 3.97 -2.35 -4.94
N LYS A 60 4.16 -1.12 -4.45
CA LYS A 60 3.22 -0.02 -4.63
C LYS A 60 3.07 0.39 -6.10
N LEU A 61 4.17 0.51 -6.84
CA LEU A 61 4.17 0.91 -8.25
C LEU A 61 3.44 -0.10 -9.15
N ARG A 62 3.55 -1.39 -8.85
CA ARG A 62 2.80 -2.42 -9.58
C ARG A 62 1.30 -2.38 -9.27
N GLY A 63 0.92 -2.00 -8.04
CA GLY A 63 -0.46 -1.75 -7.60
C GLY A 63 -1.36 -2.98 -7.44
N SER A 64 -1.30 -3.93 -8.38
CA SER A 64 -2.09 -5.16 -8.35
C SER A 64 -1.28 -6.40 -8.70
N TYR A 65 -1.60 -7.48 -8.01
CA TYR A 65 -0.94 -8.77 -8.11
C TYR A 65 -1.98 -9.89 -8.16
N PHE A 66 -1.56 -11.07 -8.62
CA PHE A 66 -2.41 -12.26 -8.64
C PHE A 66 -1.74 -13.36 -7.83
N VAL A 67 -2.37 -13.77 -6.74
CA VAL A 67 -1.93 -14.90 -5.92
C VAL A 67 -2.90 -16.04 -6.18
N LYS A 68 -2.44 -17.12 -6.84
CA LYS A 68 -3.28 -18.29 -7.17
C LYS A 68 -4.63 -17.93 -7.81
N LYS A 69 -4.60 -17.06 -8.82
CA LYS A 69 -5.78 -16.52 -9.55
C LYS A 69 -6.68 -15.58 -8.75
N ASN A 70 -6.36 -15.28 -7.48
CA ASN A 70 -7.04 -14.25 -6.72
C ASN A 70 -6.32 -12.91 -6.87
N PRO A 71 -7.01 -11.85 -7.33
CA PRO A 71 -6.41 -10.52 -7.37
C PRO A 71 -6.21 -10.00 -5.95
N VAL A 72 -4.99 -9.52 -5.69
CA VAL A 72 -4.62 -8.79 -4.48
C VAL A 72 -4.15 -7.40 -4.88
N ARG A 73 -4.73 -6.38 -4.26
CA ARG A 73 -4.25 -5.00 -4.35
C ARG A 73 -3.43 -4.69 -3.10
N ILE A 74 -2.29 -4.03 -3.27
CA ILE A 74 -1.37 -3.75 -2.17
C ILE A 74 -1.16 -2.24 -2.06
N TRP A 75 -1.34 -1.70 -0.86
CA TRP A 75 -1.14 -0.28 -0.55
C TRP A 75 -0.15 -0.11 0.59
N LYS A 76 0.52 1.03 0.62
CA LYS A 76 1.34 1.41 1.78
C LYS A 76 0.42 1.57 3.00
N TRP A 77 0.84 1.01 4.13
CA TRP A 77 0.15 1.20 5.40
C TRP A 77 0.35 2.63 5.90
N GLU A 78 -0.75 3.32 6.17
CA GLU A 78 -0.77 4.67 6.74
C GLU A 78 -1.77 4.72 7.90
N VAL A 79 -1.47 5.53 8.92
CA VAL A 79 -2.35 5.67 10.09
C VAL A 79 -3.64 6.33 9.61
N GLY A 80 -4.76 5.61 9.67
CA GLY A 80 -6.04 6.02 9.09
C GLY A 80 -6.39 5.38 7.74
N PHE A 81 -5.58 4.43 7.25
CA PHE A 81 -5.88 3.67 6.04
C PHE A 81 -7.22 2.93 6.17
N ARG A 82 -8.19 3.30 5.33
CA ARG A 82 -9.51 2.65 5.26
C ARG A 82 -9.54 1.73 4.04
N PRO A 83 -9.48 0.40 4.19
CA PRO A 83 -9.51 -0.52 3.04
C PRO A 83 -10.82 -0.50 2.23
N ASP A 84 -11.89 0.06 2.79
CA ASP A 84 -13.16 0.32 2.10
C ASP A 84 -13.17 1.65 1.33
N HIS A 85 -12.33 2.59 1.73
CA HIS A 85 -12.16 3.86 1.04
C HIS A 85 -10.90 3.73 0.21
N GLU A 86 -11.02 3.12 -0.98
CA GLU A 86 -9.99 3.30 -2.01
C GLU A 86 -9.79 4.80 -2.12
N SER A 87 -8.68 5.31 -1.56
CA SER A 87 -8.34 6.71 -1.67
C SER A 87 -8.13 6.91 -3.15
N SER A 88 -9.15 7.47 -3.80
CA SER A 88 -9.04 7.98 -5.14
C SER A 88 -7.78 8.83 -5.11
N LEU A 89 -6.76 8.45 -5.88
CA LEU A 89 -5.70 9.36 -6.27
C LEU A 89 -6.34 10.43 -7.18
N ALA A 90 -7.36 11.12 -6.67
CA ALA A 90 -7.77 12.38 -7.20
C ALA A 90 -6.62 13.32 -6.86
N PRO A 91 -6.02 14.00 -7.84
CA PRO A 91 -5.15 15.11 -7.53
C PRO A 91 -5.99 16.09 -6.70
N VAL A 92 -5.73 16.18 -5.40
CA VAL A 92 -6.15 17.36 -4.65
C VAL A 92 -5.36 18.50 -5.27
N TRP A 93 -6.02 19.27 -6.12
CA TRP A 93 -5.57 20.59 -6.50
C TRP A 93 -5.57 21.41 -5.21
N ILE A 94 -4.43 21.45 -4.52
CA ILE A 94 -4.22 22.42 -3.45
C ILE A 94 -4.10 23.77 -4.16
N ALA A 95 -5.19 24.52 -4.21
CA ALA A 95 -5.11 25.95 -4.50
C ALA A 95 -4.30 26.59 -3.37
N LEU A 96 -3.07 26.99 -3.66
CA LEU A 96 -2.27 27.83 -2.77
C LEU A 96 -2.92 29.23 -2.77
N PRO A 97 -3.50 29.71 -1.64
CA PRO A 97 -3.97 31.08 -1.56
C PRO A 97 -2.74 31.98 -1.38
N GLY A 98 -2.06 32.32 -2.48
CA GLY A 98 -0.77 33.01 -2.41
C GLY A 98 -0.24 33.55 -3.73
N LEU A 99 -1.11 34.00 -4.65
CA LEU A 99 -0.68 34.67 -5.88
C LEU A 99 -1.71 35.72 -6.33
N PRO A 100 -1.27 36.88 -6.81
CA PRO A 100 -0.62 37.97 -6.08
C PRO A 100 -1.63 39.05 -5.65
N ILE A 101 -1.27 39.83 -4.63
CA ILE A 101 -2.05 40.99 -4.18
C ILE A 101 -1.76 42.18 -5.12
N GLU A 102 -2.46 42.27 -6.24
CA GLU A 102 -2.42 43.49 -7.05
C GLU A 102 -3.54 44.43 -6.55
N PHE A 103 -3.07 45.47 -5.86
CA PHE A 103 -3.83 46.54 -5.22
C PHE A 103 -4.60 47.41 -6.25
N TRP A 104 -5.69 48.01 -5.78
CA TRP A 104 -6.53 49.07 -6.37
C TRP A 104 -5.92 50.00 -7.45
N GLY A 105 -6.74 50.32 -8.46
CA GLY A 105 -6.66 51.50 -9.35
C GLY A 105 -7.09 51.11 -10.77
N SER A 106 -8.16 51.62 -11.39
CA SER A 106 -8.75 52.97 -11.40
C SER A 106 -10.23 52.89 -11.78
#